data_AF-A0A345HBK1-F1
#
_entry.id   AF-A0A345HBK1-F1
#
_cell.length_a   1.000
_cell.length_b   1.000
_cell.length_c   1.000
_cell.angle_alpha   90.00
_cell.angle_beta   90.00
_cell.angle_gamma   90.00
#
_symmetry.space_group_name_H-M   'P 1'
#
loop_
_entity.id
_entity.type
_entity.pdbx_description
1 polymer ?
#
loop_
_entity_poly.entity_id
_entity_poly.type
_entity_poly.pdbx_seq_one_letter_code
_entity_poly.pdbx_strand_id
1 'polypeptide(L)'
;MESKQQEYTVKILEQLQQLFETECENHIDIKELEDNSNAADFFHALGNLAPAVVYNKLTKNSAGTLDFNQIANRLCFQNVKIKETDSQKS
;
A
#
# COMPACT_ATOMS: atom_id res chain seq x y z
N MET A 1 15.46 8.05 -14.96
CA MET A 1 15.83 7.53 -13.63
C MET A 1 14.52 7.24 -12.91
N GLU A 2 14.22 5.98 -12.64
CA GLU A 2 13.01 5.61 -11.88
C GLU A 2 13.09 6.21 -10.47
N SER A 3 11.97 6.69 -9.94
CA SER A 3 11.95 7.24 -8.57
C SER A 3 12.16 6.13 -7.55
N LYS A 4 12.69 6.46 -6.36
CA LYS A 4 12.79 5.48 -5.25
C LYS A 4 11.43 4.87 -4.89
N GLN A 5 10.34 5.63 -5.05
CA GLN A 5 8.99 5.12 -4.88
C GLN A 5 8.66 4.01 -5.87
N GLN A 6 8.99 4.20 -7.15
CA GLN A 6 8.79 3.20 -8.18
C GLN A 6 9.61 1.93 -7.89
N GLU A 7 10.88 2.09 -7.49
CA GLU A 7 11.75 0.96 -7.11
C GLU A 7 11.14 0.15 -5.95
N TYR A 8 10.67 0.83 -4.89
CA TYR A 8 10.03 0.14 -3.76
C TYR A 8 8.69 -0.48 -4.14
N THR A 9 7.87 0.19 -4.96
CA THR A 9 6.60 -0.34 -5.44
C THR A 9 6.81 -1.63 -6.22
N VAL A 10 7.77 -1.69 -7.15
CA VAL A 10 8.06 -2.90 -7.92
C VAL A 10 8.46 -4.06 -6.99
N LYS A 11 9.39 -3.82 -6.07
CA LYS A 11 9.84 -4.86 -5.12
C LYS A 11 8.71 -5.39 -4.24
N ILE A 12 7.79 -4.52 -3.82
CA ILE A 12 6.63 -4.93 -3.01
C ILE A 12 5.64 -5.73 -3.87
N LEU A 13 5.36 -5.28 -5.10
CA LEU A 13 4.46 -5.97 -6.02
C LEU A 13 4.94 -7.37 -6.39
N GLU A 14 6.25 -7.54 -6.62
CA GLU A 14 6.86 -8.85 -6.88
C GLU A 14 6.56 -9.86 -5.77
N GLN A 15 6.62 -9.42 -4.50
CA GLN A 15 6.30 -10.29 -3.36
C GLN A 15 4.80 -10.50 -3.17
N LEU A 16 3.98 -9.47 -3.43
CA LEU A 16 2.52 -9.60 -3.37
C LEU A 16 1.99 -10.56 -4.43
N GLN A 17 2.59 -10.58 -5.61
CA GLN A 17 2.20 -11.51 -6.67
C GLN A 17 2.36 -12.97 -6.26
N GLN A 18 3.40 -13.30 -5.47
CA GLN A 18 3.63 -14.65 -4.97
C GLN A 18 2.49 -15.16 -4.09
N LEU A 19 1.74 -14.28 -3.41
CA LEU A 19 0.58 -14.68 -2.60
C LEU A 19 -0.50 -15.36 -3.44
N PHE A 20 -0.54 -15.13 -4.75
CA PHE A 20 -1.53 -15.72 -5.65
C PHE A 20 -0.99 -16.92 -6.44
N GLU A 21 0.24 -17.34 -6.19
CA GLU A 21 0.84 -18.54 -6.77
C GLU A 21 0.49 -19.77 -5.93
N THR A 22 0.12 -20.88 -6.57
CA THR A 22 -0.35 -22.10 -5.89
C THR A 22 0.71 -22.78 -5.02
N GLU A 23 2.00 -22.50 -5.28
CA GLU A 23 3.13 -23.05 -4.53
C GLU A 23 3.50 -22.21 -3.30
N CYS A 24 2.81 -21.08 -3.07
CA CYS A 24 3.05 -20.22 -1.92
C CYS A 24 2.50 -20.86 -0.64
N GLU A 25 3.29 -20.93 0.42
CA GLU A 25 2.83 -21.38 1.75
C GLU A 25 1.66 -20.52 2.28
N ASN A 26 1.66 -19.23 1.92
CA ASN A 26 0.63 -18.26 2.29
C ASN A 26 -0.32 -17.96 1.11
N HIS A 27 -0.56 -18.94 0.24
CA HIS A 27 -1.42 -18.79 -0.93
C HIS A 27 -2.81 -18.26 -0.56
N ILE A 28 -3.28 -17.29 -1.34
CA ILE A 28 -4.64 -16.76 -1.35
C ILE A 28 -5.25 -17.13 -2.70
N ASP A 29 -6.33 -17.91 -2.70
CA ASP A 29 -7.04 -18.19 -3.95
C ASP A 29 -7.69 -16.89 -4.43
N ILE A 30 -7.41 -16.51 -5.68
CA ILE A 30 -7.96 -15.29 -6.28
C ILE A 30 -9.49 -15.28 -6.27
N LYS A 31 -10.12 -16.46 -6.26
CA LYS A 31 -11.58 -16.61 -6.14
C LYS A 31 -12.10 -16.15 -4.79
N GLU A 32 -11.30 -16.20 -3.72
CA GLU A 32 -11.71 -15.67 -2.41
C GLU A 32 -11.93 -14.16 -2.48
N LEU A 33 -11.21 -13.45 -3.36
CA LEU A 33 -11.34 -12.01 -3.59
C LEU A 33 -12.50 -11.63 -4.52
N GLU A 34 -13.21 -12.60 -5.11
CA GLU A 34 -14.47 -12.33 -5.81
C GLU A 34 -15.61 -12.00 -4.82
N ASP A 35 -15.47 -12.43 -3.56
CA ASP A 35 -16.34 -11.99 -2.47
C ASP A 35 -15.95 -10.58 -2.01
N ASN A 36 -16.90 -9.65 -2.10
CA ASN A 36 -16.71 -8.25 -1.72
C ASN A 36 -16.25 -8.07 -0.26
N SER A 37 -16.65 -8.94 0.67
CA SER A 37 -16.19 -8.82 2.06
C SER A 37 -14.72 -9.18 2.20
N ASN A 38 -14.29 -10.27 1.56
CA ASN A 38 -12.90 -10.73 1.60
C ASN A 38 -11.98 -9.76 0.85
N ALA A 39 -12.43 -9.24 -0.29
CA ALA A 39 -11.70 -8.19 -1.01
C ALA A 39 -11.51 -6.95 -0.12
N ALA A 40 -12.57 -6.51 0.57
CA ALA A 40 -12.49 -5.37 1.48
C ALA A 40 -11.51 -5.63 2.63
N ASP A 41 -11.55 -6.82 3.23
CA ASP A 41 -10.64 -7.21 4.31
C ASP A 41 -9.18 -7.30 3.82
N PHE A 42 -8.95 -7.86 2.64
CA PHE A 42 -7.63 -7.94 2.03
C PHE A 42 -7.04 -6.55 1.77
N PHE A 43 -7.80 -5.65 1.13
CA PHE A 43 -7.31 -4.29 0.86
C PHE A 43 -7.17 -3.45 2.13
N HIS A 44 -8.01 -3.68 3.15
CA HIS A 44 -7.84 -3.05 4.45
C HIS A 44 -6.55 -3.52 5.15
N ALA A 45 -6.27 -4.83 5.11
CA ALA A 45 -5.05 -5.39 5.65
C ALA A 45 -3.81 -4.88 4.90
N LEU A 46 -3.85 -4.87 3.57
CA LEU A 46 -2.75 -4.42 2.71
C LEU A 46 -2.49 -2.92 2.83
N GLY A 47 -3.53 -2.10 2.86
CA GLY A 47 -3.42 -0.64 2.84
C GLY A 47 -3.17 -0.01 4.21
N ASN A 48 -3.57 -0.69 5.30
CA ASN A 48 -3.56 -0.08 6.63
C ASN A 48 -2.94 -0.98 7.71
N LEU A 49 -3.45 -2.20 7.91
CA LEU A 49 -3.04 -3.03 9.05
C LEU A 49 -1.57 -3.48 8.95
N ALA A 50 -1.19 -4.12 7.84
CA ALA A 50 0.16 -4.62 7.64
C ALA A 50 1.19 -3.47 7.56
N PRO A 51 0.93 -2.38 6.81
CA PRO A 51 1.81 -1.22 6.82
C PRO A 51 1.98 -0.56 8.19
N ALA A 52 0.92 -0.46 9.00
CA ALA A 52 1.02 0.07 10.36
C ALA A 52 1.93 -0.79 11.24
N VAL A 53 1.79 -2.13 11.15
CA VAL A 53 2.68 -3.08 11.86
C VAL A 53 4.14 -2.91 11.42
N VAL A 54 4.38 -2.83 10.11
CA VAL A 54 5.74 -2.63 9.56
C VAL A 54 6.31 -1.29 10.02
N TYR A 55 5.55 -0.21 9.93
CA TYR A 55 5.95 1.13 10.35
C TYR A 55 6.37 1.14 11.83
N ASN A 56 5.55 0.57 12.71
CA ASN A 56 5.85 0.48 14.14
C ASN A 56 7.12 -0.32 14.41
N LYS A 57 7.28 -1.47 13.75
CA LYS A 57 8.48 -2.30 13.88
C LYS A 57 9.75 -1.57 13.46
N LEU A 58 9.72 -0.88 12.31
CA LEU A 58 10.90 -0.22 11.75
C LEU A 58 11.25 1.09 12.47
N THR A 59 10.25 1.84 12.92
CA THR A 59 10.46 3.15 13.57
C THR A 59 10.53 3.08 15.09
N LYS A 60 10.23 1.91 15.68
CA LYS A 60 10.04 1.72 17.12
C LYS A 60 8.96 2.63 17.73
N ASN A 61 8.03 3.10 16.90
CA ASN A 61 6.85 3.84 17.34
C ASN A 61 5.70 2.89 17.70
N SER A 62 4.70 3.44 18.39
CA SER A 62 3.43 2.76 18.67
C SER A 62 2.28 3.57 18.08
N ALA A 63 2.22 3.62 16.75
CA ALA A 63 1.10 4.23 16.02
C ALA A 63 -0.05 3.22 15.92
N GLY A 64 -1.26 3.60 16.33
CA GLY A 64 -2.45 2.83 16.04
C GLY A 64 -2.76 2.81 14.54
N THR A 65 -3.71 2.00 14.12
CA THR A 65 -4.16 1.93 12.71
C THR A 65 -4.71 3.26 12.22
N LEU A 66 -5.37 4.04 13.08
CA LEU A 66 -5.87 5.37 12.74
C LEU A 66 -4.73 6.39 12.57
N ASP A 67 -3.72 6.34 13.45
CA ASP A 67 -2.56 7.22 13.40
C ASP A 67 -1.73 6.94 12.14
N PHE A 68 -1.54 5.66 11.81
CA PHE A 68 -0.87 5.28 10.58
C PHE A 68 -1.64 5.76 9.34
N ASN A 69 -2.97 5.64 9.32
CA ASN A 69 -3.78 6.14 8.22
C ASN A 69 -3.59 7.67 8.02
N GLN A 70 -3.48 8.44 9.09
CA GLN A 70 -3.16 9.88 9.01
C GLN A 70 -1.76 10.12 8.44
N ILE A 71 -0.77 9.32 8.84
CA ILE A 71 0.60 9.38 8.30
C ILE A 71 0.58 9.04 6.80
N ALA A 72 -0.09 7.97 6.40
CA ALA A 72 -0.22 7.55 5.01
C ALA A 72 -0.85 8.64 4.14
N ASN A 73 -1.95 9.24 4.59
CA ASN A 73 -2.58 10.37 3.91
C ASN A 73 -1.62 11.55 3.76
N ARG A 74 -0.90 11.91 4.83
CA ARG A 74 0.12 12.98 4.77
C ARG A 74 1.22 12.67 3.75
N LEU A 75 1.69 11.42 3.70
CA LEU A 75 2.66 10.98 2.70
C LEU A 75 2.09 11.08 1.27
N CYS A 76 0.82 10.73 1.05
CA CYS A 76 0.18 10.95 -0.25
C CYS A 76 0.23 12.42 -0.65
N PHE A 77 -0.20 13.34 0.22
CA PHE A 77 -0.16 14.78 -0.06
C PHE A 77 1.27 15.31 -0.35
N GLN A 78 2.26 14.85 0.41
CA GLN A 78 3.66 15.24 0.22
C GLN A 78 4.24 14.74 -1.11
N ASN A 79 3.71 13.64 -1.63
CA ASN A 79 4.19 12.99 -2.85
C ASN A 79 3.30 13.26 -4.07
N VAL A 80 2.20 13.98 -3.92
CA VAL A 80 1.54 14.64 -5.03
C VAL A 80 2.55 15.63 -5.61
N LYS A 81 3.18 15.25 -6.73
CA LYS A 81 3.66 16.25 -7.68
C LYS A 81 2.41 17.00 -8.09
N ILE A 82 2.24 18.23 -7.59
CA ILE A 82 1.26 19.14 -8.16
C ILE A 82 1.61 19.14 -9.65
N LYS A 83 0.78 18.51 -10.49
CA LYS A 83 0.74 18.88 -11.89
C LYS A 83 0.28 20.32 -11.83
N GLU A 84 1.23 21.25 -11.76
CA GLU A 84 0.92 22.65 -11.91
C GLU A 84 0.13 22.74 -13.21
N THR A 85 -1.06 23.27 -13.04
CA THR A 85 -2.08 23.38 -14.05
C THR A 85 -1.51 24.17 -15.22
N ASP A 86 -1.11 23.51 -16.30
CA ASP A 86 -0.95 24.10 -17.64
C ASP A 86 -2.34 24.48 -18.20
N SER A 87 -3.09 25.28 -17.45
CA SER A 87 -4.31 25.91 -17.92
C SER A 87 -4.52 27.20 -17.15
N GLN A 88 -4.49 28.29 -17.91
CA GLN A 88 -4.86 29.68 -17.60
C GLN A 88 -3.71 30.64 -17.28
N LYS A 89 -2.90 30.92 -18.30
CA LYS A 89 -2.74 32.32 -18.74
C LYS A 89 -3.19 32.41 -20.21
N SER A 90 -4.45 32.77 -20.39
CA SER A 90 -4.92 33.48 -21.59
C SER A 90 -4.40 34.92 -21.55
#